data_AF-G4D280-F1
#
_entry.id   AF-G4D280-F1
#
_cell.length_a   1.000
_cell.length_b   1.000
_cell.length_c   1.000
_cell.angle_alpha   90.00
_cell.angle_beta   90.00
_cell.angle_gamma   90.00
#
_symmetry.space_group_name_H-M   'P 1'
#
loop_
_entity.id
_entity.type
_entity.pdbx_description
1 polymer ?
#
loop_
_entity_poly.entity_id
_entity_poly.type
_entity_poly.pdbx_seq_one_letter_code
_entity_poly.pdbx_strand_id
1 'polypeptide(L)' 'MKILHFKQFYKHYVFNEDGDGGRKKVLKNYIDVNVCIDMVCGDTRNGLESEE' A
#
# COMPACT_ATOMS: atom_id res chain seq x y z
N MET A 1 -4.82 -9.40 -5.48
CA MET A 1 -5.50 -8.89 -6.71
C MET A 1 -5.49 -7.36 -6.68
N LYS A 2 -5.05 -6.66 -7.74
CA LYS A 2 -5.11 -5.19 -7.79
C LYS A 2 -6.48 -4.74 -8.29
N ILE A 3 -7.18 -3.94 -7.50
CA ILE A 3 -8.57 -3.52 -7.78
C ILE A 3 -8.69 -2.07 -8.22
N LEU A 4 -7.73 -1.21 -7.83
CA LEU A 4 -7.73 0.20 -8.19
C LEU A 4 -6.29 0.69 -8.40
N HIS A 5 -6.10 1.48 -9.45
CA HIS A 5 -4.85 2.16 -9.76
C HIS A 5 -5.13 3.62 -10.08
N PHE A 6 -4.51 4.55 -9.36
CA PHE A 6 -4.63 5.96 -9.70
C PHE A 6 -3.41 6.76 -9.24
N LYS A 7 -3.28 7.97 -9.78
CA LYS A 7 -2.32 8.98 -9.33
C LYS A 7 -3.03 9.93 -8.37
N GLN A 8 -2.54 10.02 -7.15
CA GLN A 8 -2.95 11.07 -6.21
C GLN A 8 -2.05 12.27 -6.43
N PHE A 9 -2.58 13.38 -6.96
CA PHE A 9 -1.81 14.61 -7.14
C PHE A 9 -1.55 15.27 -5.78
N TYR A 10 -0.28 15.22 -5.35
CA TYR A 10 0.20 15.79 -4.08
C TYR A 10 1.73 15.95 -4.14
N LYS A 11 2.23 17.13 -3.74
CA LYS A 11 3.67 17.41 -3.69
C LYS A 11 4.31 16.75 -2.47
N HIS A 12 5.28 15.86 -2.70
CA HIS A 12 6.01 15.18 -1.63
C HIS A 12 7.45 14.89 -2.06
N TYR A 13 8.32 14.66 -1.07
CA TYR A 13 9.69 14.24 -1.33
C TYR A 13 9.80 12.72 -1.33
N VAL A 14 10.53 12.19 -2.31
CA VAL A 14 10.96 10.80 -2.36
C VAL A 14 12.48 10.71 -2.34
N PHE A 15 13.01 9.59 -1.88
CA PHE A 15 14.44 9.32 -1.87
C PHE A 15 14.71 8.15 -2.81
N ASN A 16 15.40 8.41 -3.91
CA ASN A 16 15.80 7.36 -4.85
C ASN A 16 17.25 6.97 -4.57
N GLU A 17 17.60 5.72 -4.80
CA GLU A 17 19.01 5.28 -4.79
C GLU A 17 19.80 6.05 -5.86
N ASP A 18 21.02 6.48 -5.52
CA ASP A 18 21.89 7.26 -6.42
C ASP A 18 23.00 6.44 -7.09
N GLY A 19 23.07 5.13 -6.81
CA GLY A 19 24.04 4.19 -7.40
C GLY A 19 25.30 3.98 -6.56
N ASP A 20 25.63 4.91 -5.65
CA ASP A 20 26.84 4.87 -4.81
C ASP A 20 26.52 4.54 -3.34
N GLY A 21 25.35 3.92 -3.10
CA GLY A 21 24.85 3.60 -1.77
C GLY A 21 24.24 4.81 -1.02
N GLY A 22 24.20 5.98 -1.65
CA GLY A 22 23.50 7.15 -1.16
C GLY A 22 22.04 7.20 -1.62
N ARG A 23 21.33 8.26 -1.20
CA ARG A 23 19.95 8.51 -1.61
C ARG A 23 19.76 9.96 -2.02
N LYS A 24 19.23 10.16 -3.22
CA LYS A 24 18.88 11.47 -3.76
C LYS A 24 17.45 11.86 -3.40
N LYS A 25 17.28 13.00 -2.72
CA LYS A 25 15.98 13.61 -2.45
C LYS A 25 15.41 14.25 -3.73
N VAL A 26 14.19 13.88 -4.11
CA VAL A 26 13.49 14.35 -5.31
C VAL A 26 12.09 14.81 -4.95
N LEU A 27 11.65 15.96 -5.46
CA LEU A 27 10.27 16.42 -5.31
C LEU A 27 9.40 15.79 -6.42
N LYS A 28 8.36 15.03 -6.03
CA LYS A 28 7.34 14.49 -6.94
C LYS A 28 6.01 15.20 -6.74
N ASN A 29 5.25 15.37 -7.82
CA ASN A 29 3.94 16.05 -7.81
C ASN A 29 2.74 15.09 -7.69
N TYR A 30 2.98 13.78 -7.69
CA TYR A 30 1.94 12.77 -7.54
C TYR A 30 2.47 11.50 -6.88
N ILE A 31 1.62 10.82 -6.14
CA ILE A 31 1.85 9.49 -5.56
C ILE A 31 1.15 8.45 -6.43
N ASP A 32 1.84 7.36 -6.76
CA ASP A 32 1.23 6.21 -7.44
C ASP A 32 0.57 5.30 -6.39
N VAL A 33 -0.75 5.15 -6.44
CA VAL A 33 -1.53 4.42 -5.45
C VAL A 33 -2.07 3.13 -6.06
N ASN A 34 -1.75 2.02 -5.39
CA ASN A 34 -2.17 0.69 -5.78
C ASN A 34 -3.03 0.12 -4.65
N VAL A 35 -4.31 -0.13 -4.93
CA VAL A 35 -5.20 -0.78 -3.96
C VAL A 35 -5.28 -2.26 -4.33
N CYS A 36 -4.89 -3.10 -3.39
CA CYS A 36 -4.88 -4.54 -3.53
C CYS A 36 -5.81 -5.18 -2.50
N ILE A 37 -6.56 -6.19 -2.92
CA ILE A 37 -7.25 -7.10 -2.01
C ILE A 37 -6.34 -8.31 -1.80
N ASP A 38 -6.08 -8.60 -0.52
CA ASP A 38 -5.57 -9.88 -0.06
C ASP A 38 -6.76 -10.70 0.46
N MET A 39 -7.12 -11.75 -0.27
CA MET A 39 -8.27 -12.60 0.07
C MET A 39 -7.75 -13.82 0.82
N VAL A 40 -8.20 -13.97 2.06
CA VAL A 40 -7.90 -15.13 2.90
C VAL A 40 -9.18 -15.94 3.13
N CYS A 41 -9.02 -17.24 3.39
CA CYS A 41 -10.12 -18.15 3.73
C CYS A 41 -9.93 -18.62 5.17
N GLY A 42 -10.99 -18.55 5.99
CA GLY A 42 -11.01 -19.02 7.37
C GLY A 42 -12.40 -19.50 7.74
N ASP A 43 -12.50 -20.45 8.67
CA ASP A 43 -13.80 -20.92 9.18
C ASP A 43 -14.43 -19.83 10.07
N THR A 44 -15.59 -19.33 9.66
CA THR A 44 -16.32 -18.26 10.38
C THR A 44 -17.18 -18.80 11.52
N ARG A 45 -17.25 -20.13 11.72
CA ARG A 45 -18.15 -20.77 12.69
C ARG A 45 -17.68 -20.67 14.15
N ASN A 46 -16.41 -20.36 14.38
CA ASN A 46 -15.83 -20.31 15.74
C ASN A 46 -16.19 -19.04 16.54
N GLY A 47 -16.96 -18.10 15.96
CA GLY A 47 -17.31 -16.81 16.58
C GLY A 47 -18.74 -16.72 17.13
N LEU A 48 -19.53 -17.80 17.09
CA LEU A 48 -20.92 -17.84 17.58
C LEU A 48 -21.09 -18.65 18.86
N GLU A 49 -20.02 -19.19 19.42
CA GLU A 49 -20.04 -19.97 20.67
C GLU A 49 -19.30 -19.20 21.78
N SER A 50 -19.91 -18.11 22.25
CA SER A 50 -19.62 -17.53 23.56
C SER A 50 -20.83 -16.73 24.06
N GLU A 51 -21.96 -17.43 24.15
CA GLU A 51 -23.09 -17.06 25.02
C GLU A 51 -23.58 -18.34 25.71
N GLU A 52 -22.82 -18.85 26.70
CA GLU A 52 -23.32 -19.65 27.83
C GLU A 52 -22.37 -19.53 29.04
#